data_AF-A0A4R9LZ82-F1
#
_entry.id   AF-A0A4R9LZ82-F1
#
_cell.length_a   1.000
_cell.length_b   1.000
_cell.length_c   1.000
_cell.angle_alpha   90.00
_cell.angle_beta   90.00
_cell.angle_gamma   90.00
#
_symmetry.space_group_name_H-M   'P 1'
#
loop_
_entity.id
_entity.type
_entity.pdbx_description
1 polymer ?
#
loop_
_entity_poly.entity_id
_entity_poly.type
_entity_poly.pdbx_seq_one_letter_code
_entity_poly.pdbx_strand_id
1 'polypeptide(L)'
;MNRKEFVTKTAVALTTVGAVSNLFAEDHTKHEMSGGKSSSKYAKALMSAIHCKLAAEVCLGHCITELGNGDKSLGACAKSTREVIAACEAFISLASQESAFTKKSAALCLEICEACAKECKKHADHHKVCKECLDSCLACAKEMAKV
;
A
#
# COMPACT_ATOMS: atom_id res chain seq x y z
N MET A 1 21.38 -43.13 16.51
CA MET A 1 19.89 -43.12 16.52
C MET A 1 19.41 -42.91 15.10
N ASN A 2 18.77 -43.93 14.51
CA ASN A 2 18.50 -44.00 13.07
C ASN A 2 17.02 -43.75 12.76
N ARG A 3 16.81 -42.79 11.85
CA ARG A 3 15.57 -42.31 11.17
C ARG A 3 14.54 -43.34 10.68
N LYS A 4 14.72 -44.64 10.92
CA LYS A 4 13.89 -45.72 10.36
C LYS A 4 12.77 -46.17 11.29
N GLU A 5 12.76 -45.75 12.55
CA GLU A 5 11.74 -46.17 13.53
C GLU A 5 10.52 -45.25 13.61
N PHE A 6 10.55 -44.08 12.95
CA PHE A 6 9.45 -43.11 13.02
C PHE A 6 8.33 -43.37 11.99
N VAL A 7 8.56 -44.23 10.99
CA VAL A 7 7.62 -44.42 9.87
C VAL A 7 6.66 -45.61 10.07
N THR A 8 6.75 -46.35 11.18
CA THR A 8 6.07 -47.66 11.32
C THR A 8 4.90 -47.69 12.33
N LYS A 9 4.35 -46.55 12.78
CA LYS A 9 3.30 -46.55 13.83
C LYS A 9 2.08 -45.65 13.60
N THR A 10 1.52 -45.63 12.40
CA THR A 10 0.14 -45.15 12.20
C THR A 10 -0.52 -45.84 11.00
N ALA A 11 -0.75 -47.15 11.14
CA ALA A 11 -1.75 -47.85 10.34
C ALA A 11 -3.09 -47.73 11.10
N VAL A 12 -3.88 -46.70 10.78
CA VAL A 12 -5.30 -46.64 11.17
C VAL A 12 -6.12 -47.13 9.99
N ALA A 13 -6.96 -48.12 10.28
CA ALA A 13 -7.70 -48.95 9.35
C ALA A 13 -8.64 -48.15 8.42
N LEU A 14 -8.63 -48.51 7.13
CA LEU A 14 -9.70 -48.17 6.18
C LEU A 14 -10.95 -48.98 6.53
N THR A 15 -11.99 -48.31 7.05
CA THR A 15 -13.37 -48.82 6.99
C THR A 15 -14.34 -47.66 6.79
N THR A 16 -15.27 -47.87 5.85
CA THR A 16 -16.45 -47.07 5.45
C THR A 16 -16.21 -45.80 4.65
N VAL A 17 -16.12 -46.01 3.33
CA VAL A 17 -16.49 -45.04 2.29
C VAL A 17 -18.00 -44.78 2.37
N GLY A 18 -18.40 -43.52 2.51
CA GLY A 18 -19.77 -43.06 2.24
C GLY A 18 -20.39 -42.20 3.34
N ALA A 19 -20.73 -40.95 2.98
CA ALA A 19 -21.52 -39.97 3.74
C ALA A 19 -20.80 -39.09 4.78
N VAL A 20 -19.80 -38.30 4.35
CA VAL A 20 -19.48 -37.01 4.99
C VAL A 20 -19.34 -35.87 3.96
N SER A 21 -20.18 -35.88 2.93
CA SER A 21 -20.14 -34.81 1.90
C SER A 21 -20.88 -33.53 2.31
N ASN A 22 -21.53 -33.49 3.48
CA ASN A 22 -22.38 -32.37 3.90
C ASN A 22 -21.86 -31.58 5.12
N LEU A 23 -20.61 -31.74 5.53
CA LEU A 23 -20.04 -30.97 6.67
C LEU A 23 -19.49 -29.59 6.28
N PHE A 24 -19.53 -29.22 5.00
CA PHE A 24 -19.16 -27.88 4.51
C PHE A 24 -20.22 -27.34 3.54
N ALA A 25 -21.46 -27.26 4.01
CA ALA A 25 -22.45 -26.38 3.38
C ALA A 25 -22.61 -25.17 4.30
N GLU A 26 -21.63 -24.27 4.28
CA GLU A 26 -21.83 -22.92 4.77
C GLU A 26 -22.71 -22.19 3.75
N ASP A 27 -23.95 -21.93 4.15
CA ASP A 27 -24.87 -21.04 3.46
C ASP A 27 -24.27 -19.63 3.49
N HIS A 28 -23.60 -19.24 2.40
CA HIS A 28 -23.18 -17.86 2.19
C HIS A 28 -24.44 -17.01 2.00
N THR A 29 -24.95 -16.50 3.11
CA THR A 29 -25.99 -15.48 3.15
C THR A 29 -25.56 -14.34 2.23
N LYS A 30 -26.39 -14.05 1.23
CA LYS A 30 -26.19 -12.92 0.31
C LYS A 30 -26.22 -11.64 1.12
N HIS A 31 -25.05 -11.11 1.46
CA HIS A 31 -24.94 -9.76 1.98
C HIS A 31 -25.37 -8.79 0.88
N GLU A 32 -26.61 -8.32 0.94
CA GLU A 32 -27.04 -7.19 0.13
C GLU A 32 -26.22 -5.98 0.56
N MET A 33 -25.34 -5.52 -0.34
CA MET A 33 -24.62 -4.26 -0.20
C MET A 33 -25.63 -3.13 -0.44
N SER A 34 -26.50 -2.88 0.53
CA SER A 34 -27.33 -1.67 0.57
C SER A 34 -26.37 -0.48 0.68
N GLY A 35 -26.15 0.18 -0.46
CA GLY A 35 -25.27 1.33 -0.62
C GLY A 35 -25.73 2.54 0.19
N GLY A 36 -25.46 2.53 1.49
CA GLY A 36 -25.51 3.71 2.32
C GLY A 36 -24.43 4.68 1.88
N LYS A 37 -24.82 5.88 1.40
CA LYS A 37 -23.91 7.01 1.15
C LYS A 37 -23.33 7.52 2.47
N SER A 38 -22.40 6.77 3.06
CA SER A 38 -21.49 7.28 4.08
C SER A 38 -20.09 7.30 3.46
N SER A 39 -19.86 8.24 2.54
CA SER A 39 -18.51 8.53 2.06
C SER A 39 -17.82 9.37 3.14
N SER A 40 -16.71 8.88 3.70
CA SER A 40 -15.88 9.65 4.63
C SER A 40 -15.64 11.06 4.07
N LYS A 41 -15.66 12.08 4.94
CA LYS A 41 -15.30 13.46 4.56
C LYS A 41 -13.89 13.57 3.95
N TYR A 42 -13.03 12.58 4.20
CA TYR A 42 -11.68 12.51 3.66
C TYR A 42 -11.55 11.67 2.38
N ALA A 43 -12.65 11.18 1.79
CA ALA A 43 -12.61 10.20 0.69
C ALA A 43 -11.69 10.63 -0.48
N LYS A 44 -11.70 11.90 -0.88
CA LYS A 44 -10.82 12.40 -1.95
C LYS A 44 -9.34 12.39 -1.55
N ALA A 45 -9.03 12.87 -0.35
CA ALA A 45 -7.66 12.87 0.17
C ALA A 45 -7.15 11.45 0.39
N LEU A 46 -7.99 10.53 0.87
CA LEU A 46 -7.71 9.11 1.00
C LEU A 46 -7.31 8.48 -0.33
N MET A 47 -8.16 8.64 -1.36
CA MET A 47 -7.87 8.09 -2.68
C MET A 47 -6.59 8.69 -3.28
N SER A 48 -6.37 10.00 -3.10
CA SER A 48 -5.15 10.64 -3.59
C SER A 48 -3.89 10.14 -2.87
N ALA A 49 -3.95 9.91 -1.55
CA ALA A 49 -2.84 9.36 -0.79
C ALA A 49 -2.54 7.89 -1.20
N ILE A 50 -3.58 7.09 -1.46
CA ILE A 50 -3.42 5.70 -1.94
C ILE A 50 -2.69 5.69 -3.30
N HIS A 51 -3.15 6.51 -4.24
CA HIS A 51 -2.51 6.61 -5.56
C HIS A 51 -1.07 7.13 -5.45
N CYS A 52 -0.83 8.14 -4.61
CA CYS A 52 0.51 8.69 -4.39
C CYS A 52 1.45 7.66 -3.75
N LYS A 53 1.00 6.92 -2.73
CA LYS A 53 1.78 5.82 -2.15
C LYS A 53 2.14 4.78 -3.20
N LEU A 54 1.17 4.35 -4.02
CA LEU A 54 1.43 3.36 -5.07
C LEU A 54 2.48 3.86 -6.09
N ALA A 55 2.32 5.09 -6.59
CA ALA A 55 3.30 5.68 -7.51
C ALA A 55 4.69 5.81 -6.87
N ALA A 56 4.75 6.16 -5.59
CA ALA A 56 5.98 6.25 -4.83
C ALA A 56 6.66 4.88 -4.65
N GLU A 57 5.92 3.80 -4.35
CA GLU A 57 6.50 2.44 -4.27
C GLU A 57 7.16 2.03 -5.59
N VAL A 58 6.50 2.29 -6.72
CA VAL A 58 7.06 2.00 -8.06
C VAL A 58 8.29 2.87 -8.34
N CYS A 59 8.24 4.17 -8.00
CA CYS A 59 9.36 5.09 -8.16
C CYS A 59 10.56 4.69 -7.29
N LEU A 60 10.34 4.27 -6.05
CA LEU A 60 11.39 3.81 -5.16
C LEU A 60 12.06 2.55 -5.71
N GLY A 61 11.27 1.59 -6.20
CA GLY A 61 11.80 0.38 -6.85
C GLY A 61 12.72 0.73 -8.02
N HIS A 62 12.29 1.63 -8.90
CA HIS A 62 13.13 2.14 -9.99
C HIS A 62 14.42 2.79 -9.48
N CYS A 63 14.34 3.70 -8.50
CA CYS A 63 15.52 4.38 -7.97
C CYS A 63 16.53 3.40 -7.37
N ILE A 64 16.07 2.39 -6.62
CA ILE A 64 16.94 1.37 -6.03
C ILE A 64 17.63 0.53 -7.11
N THR A 65 16.93 0.18 -8.18
CA THR A 65 17.53 -0.56 -9.30
C THR A 65 18.66 0.23 -9.96
N GLU A 66 18.45 1.50 -10.31
CA GLU A 66 19.49 2.33 -10.94
C GLU A 66 20.67 2.59 -10.01
N LEU A 67 20.41 2.79 -8.71
CA LEU A 67 21.46 2.89 -7.69
C LEU A 67 22.32 1.62 -7.64
N GLY A 68 21.70 0.44 -7.75
CA GLY A 68 22.38 -0.84 -7.85
C GLY A 68 23.22 -1.00 -9.12
N ASN A 69 22.80 -0.36 -10.22
CA ASN A 69 23.53 -0.30 -11.49
C ASN A 69 24.66 0.75 -11.49
N GLY A 70 24.81 1.52 -10.41
CA GLY A 70 25.87 2.51 -10.23
C GLY A 70 25.48 3.95 -10.52
N ASP A 71 24.24 4.24 -10.95
CA ASP A 71 23.76 5.61 -11.08
C ASP A 71 23.38 6.18 -9.70
N LYS A 72 24.28 7.00 -9.16
CA LYS A 72 24.10 7.63 -7.84
C LYS A 72 23.19 8.87 -7.88
N SER A 73 22.75 9.32 -9.06
CA SER A 73 21.95 10.55 -9.21
C SER A 73 20.58 10.45 -8.55
N LEU A 74 20.02 9.25 -8.41
CA LEU A 74 18.68 9.00 -7.83
C LEU A 74 18.66 8.85 -6.30
N GLY A 75 19.78 9.02 -5.60
CA GLY A 75 19.85 8.80 -4.15
C GLY A 75 18.91 9.71 -3.33
N ALA A 76 18.84 10.99 -3.68
CA ALA A 76 17.94 11.94 -3.02
C ALA A 76 16.47 11.65 -3.36
N CYS A 77 16.19 11.28 -4.61
CA CYS A 77 14.85 10.87 -5.04
C CYS A 77 14.39 9.65 -4.23
N ALA A 78 15.18 8.57 -4.17
CA ALA A 78 14.87 7.37 -3.39
C ALA A 78 14.55 7.68 -1.92
N LYS A 79 15.36 8.53 -1.27
CA LYS A 79 15.12 8.95 0.13
C LYS A 79 13.77 9.64 0.29
N SER A 80 13.50 10.67 -0.53
CA SER A 80 12.24 11.43 -0.44
C SER A 80 11.00 10.60 -0.79
N THR A 81 11.12 9.69 -1.77
CA THR A 81 10.05 8.77 -2.15
C THR A 81 9.72 7.81 -1.01
N ARG A 82 10.72 7.34 -0.26
CA ARG A 82 10.49 6.52 0.94
C ARG A 82 9.76 7.28 2.05
N GLU A 83 10.08 8.56 2.23
CA GLU A 83 9.38 9.44 3.18
C GLU A 83 7.90 9.62 2.79
N VAL A 84 7.60 9.84 1.50
CA VAL A 84 6.21 9.92 0.99
C VAL A 84 5.44 8.64 1.26
N ILE A 85 6.03 7.47 1.01
CA ILE A 85 5.36 6.18 1.27
C ILE A 85 4.89 6.10 2.72
N ALA A 86 5.77 6.42 3.68
CA ALA A 86 5.45 6.38 5.10
C ALA A 86 4.38 7.42 5.48
N ALA A 87 4.49 8.65 4.97
CA ALA A 87 3.57 9.73 5.27
C ALA A 87 2.15 9.46 4.73
N CYS A 88 2.06 9.03 3.47
CA CYS A 88 0.79 8.66 2.84
C CYS A 88 0.15 7.48 3.57
N GLU A 89 0.90 6.45 3.94
CA GLU A 89 0.38 5.30 4.70
C GLU A 89 -0.19 5.71 6.06
N ALA A 90 0.54 6.54 6.82
CA ALA A 90 0.07 7.06 8.10
C ALA A 90 -1.20 7.90 7.94
N PHE A 91 -1.27 8.76 6.91
CA PHE A 91 -2.48 9.52 6.61
C PHE A 91 -3.65 8.59 6.26
N ILE A 92 -3.44 7.58 5.41
CA ILE A 92 -4.49 6.64 4.99
C ILE A 92 -5.12 5.95 6.19
N SER A 93 -4.30 5.42 7.12
CA SER A 93 -4.81 4.82 8.35
C SER A 93 -5.60 5.84 9.16
N LEU A 94 -4.99 6.97 9.54
CA LEU A 94 -5.64 7.95 10.43
C LEU A 94 -6.94 8.52 9.85
N ALA A 95 -6.96 8.87 8.57
CA ALA A 95 -8.13 9.44 7.90
C ALA A 95 -9.26 8.42 7.75
N SER A 96 -8.94 7.15 7.48
CA SER A 96 -9.94 6.07 7.37
C SER A 96 -10.68 5.80 8.68
N GLN A 97 -10.10 6.19 9.82
CA GLN A 97 -10.70 6.06 11.15
C GLN A 97 -11.25 7.39 11.68
N GLU A 98 -11.27 8.42 10.85
CA GLU A 98 -11.62 9.79 11.24
C GLU A 98 -10.87 10.29 12.50
N SER A 99 -9.61 9.88 12.64
CA SER A 99 -8.79 10.18 13.82
C SER A 99 -8.70 11.69 14.09
N ALA A 100 -8.65 12.07 15.36
CA ALA A 100 -8.36 13.45 15.79
C ALA A 100 -7.01 13.97 15.26
N PHE A 101 -6.09 13.08 14.87
CA PHE A 101 -4.78 13.43 14.31
C PHE A 101 -4.78 13.59 12.78
N THR A 102 -5.90 13.34 12.09
CA THR A 102 -5.98 13.35 10.62
C THR A 102 -5.46 14.66 10.02
N LYS A 103 -5.86 15.81 10.56
CA LYS A 103 -5.41 17.12 10.05
C LYS A 103 -3.91 17.36 10.22
N LYS A 104 -3.34 16.95 11.36
CA LYS A 104 -1.89 17.05 11.60
C LYS A 104 -1.11 16.11 10.69
N SER A 105 -1.62 14.90 10.48
CA SER A 105 -1.04 13.93 9.53
C SER A 105 -1.10 14.45 8.10
N ALA A 106 -2.21 15.07 7.68
CA ALA A 106 -2.35 15.68 6.35
C ALA A 106 -1.35 16.82 6.13
N ALA A 107 -1.16 17.70 7.12
CA ALA A 107 -0.18 18.78 7.03
C ALA A 107 1.26 18.26 6.86
N LEU A 108 1.64 17.21 7.59
CA LEU A 108 2.94 16.57 7.41
C LEU A 108 3.05 15.88 6.03
N CYS A 109 1.99 15.17 5.61
CA CYS A 109 1.93 14.50 4.32
C CYS A 109 2.06 15.50 3.15
N LEU A 110 1.44 16.68 3.26
CA LEU A 110 1.60 17.79 2.32
C LEU A 110 3.07 18.18 2.15
N GLU A 111 3.75 18.51 3.25
CA GLU A 111 5.15 18.97 3.23
C GLU A 111 6.08 17.92 2.60
N ILE A 112 5.87 16.64 2.96
CA ILE A 112 6.65 15.52 2.44
C ILE A 112 6.37 15.27 0.95
N CYS A 113 5.10 15.36 0.52
CA CYS A 113 4.73 15.26 -0.90
C CYS A 113 5.39 16.37 -1.73
N GLU A 114 5.42 17.61 -1.23
CA GLU A 114 6.09 18.71 -1.92
C GLU A 114 7.61 18.53 -2.01
N ALA A 115 8.24 18.00 -0.96
CA ALA A 115 9.66 17.68 -0.97
C ALA A 115 9.98 16.59 -2.00
N CYS A 116 9.20 15.50 -2.03
CA CYS A 116 9.37 14.43 -3.01
C CYS A 116 9.11 14.92 -4.43
N ALA A 117 8.09 15.75 -4.65
CA ALA A 117 7.83 16.35 -5.96
C ALA A 117 9.04 17.14 -6.46
N LYS A 118 9.71 17.92 -5.61
CA LYS A 118 10.92 18.67 -5.99
C LYS A 118 12.07 17.75 -6.42
N GLU A 119 12.25 16.62 -5.75
CA GLU A 119 13.26 15.62 -6.13
C GLU A 119 12.88 14.87 -7.41
N CYS A 120 11.66 14.33 -7.51
CA CYS A 120 11.18 13.64 -8.71
C CYS A 120 11.26 14.53 -9.97
N LYS A 121 11.01 15.84 -9.84
CA LYS A 121 11.08 16.80 -10.95
C LYS A 121 12.46 16.83 -11.63
N LYS A 122 13.55 16.61 -10.90
CA LYS A 122 14.91 16.59 -11.46
C LYS A 122 15.13 15.43 -12.44
N HIS A 123 14.27 14.42 -12.39
CA HIS A 123 14.41 13.16 -13.14
C HIS A 123 13.22 12.90 -14.08
N ALA A 124 12.19 13.74 -14.03
CA ALA A 124 10.92 13.53 -14.71
C ALA A 124 11.01 13.53 -16.25
N ASP A 125 12.01 14.20 -16.81
CA ASP A 125 12.25 14.23 -18.26
C ASP A 125 13.04 13.01 -18.77
N HIS A 126 13.62 12.23 -17.86
CA HIS A 126 14.43 11.04 -18.17
C HIS A 126 13.74 9.73 -17.76
N HIS A 127 13.00 9.77 -16.66
CA HIS A 127 12.38 8.60 -16.06
C HIS A 127 10.87 8.82 -15.94
N LYS A 128 10.10 8.11 -16.77
CA LYS A 128 8.63 8.15 -16.76
C LYS A 128 8.05 7.88 -15.37
N VAL A 129 8.66 6.95 -14.63
CA VAL A 129 8.23 6.61 -13.27
C VAL A 129 8.41 7.79 -12.30
N CYS A 130 9.49 8.56 -12.42
CA CYS A 130 9.68 9.78 -11.63
C CYS A 130 8.66 10.86 -12.00
N LYS A 131 8.28 10.98 -13.28
CA LYS A 131 7.22 11.90 -13.72
C LYS A 131 5.85 11.53 -13.13
N GLU A 132 5.50 10.25 -13.12
CA GLU A 132 4.25 9.77 -12.52
C GLU A 132 4.19 9.98 -11.00
N CYS A 133 5.31 9.75 -10.32
CA CYS A 133 5.42 10.01 -8.89
C CYS A 133 5.33 11.52 -8.58
N LEU A 134 5.99 12.37 -9.38
CA LEU A 134 5.86 13.83 -9.30
C LEU A 134 4.39 14.26 -9.40
N ASP A 135 3.70 13.83 -10.45
CA ASP A 135 2.31 14.24 -10.69
C ASP A 135 1.38 13.75 -9.59
N SER A 136 1.62 12.54 -9.09
CA SER A 136 0.86 11.97 -7.96
C SER A 136 1.14 12.70 -6.64
N CYS A 137 2.38 13.10 -6.36
CA CYS A 137 2.73 13.91 -5.20
C CYS A 137 2.05 15.27 -5.23
N LEU A 138 2.03 15.95 -6.39
CA LEU A 138 1.35 17.24 -6.55
C LEU A 138 -0.17 17.12 -6.37
N ALA A 139 -0.77 16.05 -6.91
CA ALA A 139 -2.19 15.77 -6.70
C ALA A 139 -2.51 15.49 -5.23
N CYS A 140 -1.68 14.67 -4.56
CA CYS A 140 -1.80 14.37 -3.14
C CYS A 140 -1.70 15.62 -2.28
N ALA A 141 -0.65 16.42 -2.47
CA ALA A 141 -0.45 17.68 -1.77
C ALA A 141 -1.67 18.60 -1.90
N LYS A 142 -2.23 18.73 -3.11
CA LYS A 142 -3.44 19.53 -3.35
C LYS A 142 -4.65 19.03 -2.55
N GLU A 143 -4.83 17.72 -2.37
CA GLU A 143 -5.91 17.20 -1.54
C GLU A 143 -5.61 17.30 -0.04
N MET A 144 -4.35 17.10 0.39
CA MET A 144 -3.94 17.28 1.79
C MET A 144 -4.17 18.71 2.29
N ALA A 145 -3.98 19.72 1.43
CA ALA A 145 -4.23 21.12 1.77
C ALA A 145 -5.72 21.44 2.07
N LYS A 146 -6.64 20.54 1.72
CA LYS A 146 -8.09 20.69 1.93
C LYS A 146 -8.59 19.94 3.17
N VAL A 147 -7.75 19.13 3.80
CA VAL A 147 -8.05 18.35 5.02
C VAL A 147 -7.95 19.24 6.26
#